data_AF-A0AAN8GPH9-F1
#
_entry.id   AF-A0AAN8GPH9-F1
#
_cell.length_a   1.000
_cell.length_b   1.000
_cell.length_c   1.000
_cell.angle_alpha   90.00
_cell.angle_beta   90.00
_cell.angle_gamma   90.00
#
_symmetry.space_group_name_H-M   'P 1'
#
loop_
_entity.id
_entity.type
_entity.pdbx_description
1 polymer ?
#
loop_
_entity_poly.entity_id
_entity_poly.type
_entity_poly.pdbx_seq_one_letter_code
_entity_poly.pdbx_strand_id
1 'polypeptide(L)'
;MLGGKVVEKQFPFSIIYEEGDETEGGCMHRKSGGMFHALPGYPQCSLVSGVVNFFLARTDAAQRVGFDPQLKRIGHSEFFMDGLGSLMVATCGHVSIGHQKGRANNNYGRRPEHKGPQAAGSLQRWTTGG
;
A
#
# COMPACT_ATOMS: atom_id res chain seq x y z
N MET A 1 -5.61 -5.96 -10.12
CA MET A 1 -4.39 -5.75 -9.31
C MET A 1 -3.58 -7.03 -9.36
N LEU A 2 -2.27 -6.95 -9.58
CA LEU A 2 -1.38 -8.11 -9.70
C LEU A 2 -0.19 -7.97 -8.76
N GLY A 3 -0.04 -8.89 -7.81
CA GLY A 3 1.14 -9.01 -6.95
C GLY A 3 2.09 -10.12 -7.40
N GLY A 4 3.31 -10.09 -6.89
CA GLY A 4 4.37 -11.07 -7.18
C GLY A 4 5.21 -11.43 -5.96
N LYS A 5 6.25 -12.22 -6.20
CA LYS A 5 7.29 -12.58 -5.23
C LYS A 5 8.22 -11.40 -4.96
N VAL A 6 8.66 -11.28 -3.71
CA VAL A 6 9.78 -10.42 -3.30
C VAL A 6 10.81 -11.32 -2.62
N VAL A 7 12.02 -11.39 -3.18
CA VAL A 7 13.08 -12.27 -2.69
C VAL A 7 12.51 -13.68 -2.42
N GLU A 8 11.88 -14.24 -3.46
CA GLU A 8 11.23 -15.56 -3.50
C GLU A 8 9.95 -15.77 -2.69
N LYS A 9 9.55 -14.81 -1.83
CA LYS A 9 8.34 -14.94 -1.00
C LYS A 9 7.17 -14.13 -1.54
N GLN A 10 5.97 -14.68 -1.49
CA GLN A 10 4.72 -13.94 -1.72
C GLN A 10 4.07 -13.62 -0.38
N PHE A 11 3.40 -12.47 -0.30
CA PHE A 11 2.68 -12.03 0.90
C PHE A 11 1.23 -11.67 0.54
N PRO A 12 0.42 -12.64 0.05
CA PRO A 12 -1.00 -12.44 -0.15
C PRO A 12 -1.76 -12.57 1.17
N PHE A 13 -2.99 -12.08 1.17
CA PHE A 13 -3.97 -12.44 2.19
C PHE A 13 -5.36 -12.57 1.59
N SER A 14 -6.20 -13.35 2.26
CA SER A 14 -7.64 -13.40 1.99
C SER A 14 -8.39 -12.75 3.15
N ILE A 15 -9.51 -12.13 2.82
CA ILE A 15 -10.51 -11.65 3.78
C ILE A 15 -11.70 -12.60 3.65
N ILE A 16 -12.13 -13.16 4.77
CA ILE A 16 -13.20 -14.15 4.86
C ILE A 16 -14.29 -13.54 5.73
N TYR A 17 -15.53 -13.59 5.27
CA TYR A 17 -16.67 -13.17 6.05
C TYR A 17 -17.38 -14.42 6.58
N GLU A 18 -17.58 -14.45 7.89
CA GLU A 18 -18.40 -15.44 8.58
C GLU A 18 -19.74 -14.79 8.88
N GLU A 19 -20.80 -15.31 8.27
CA GLU A 19 -22.16 -14.82 8.49
C GLU A 19 -22.58 -15.13 9.94
N GLY A 20 -23.06 -14.10 10.63
CA GLY A 20 -23.60 -14.21 11.99
C GLY A 20 -25.13 -14.15 11.97
N ASP A 21 -25.73 -14.13 13.15
CA ASP A 21 -27.17 -13.91 13.27
C ASP A 21 -27.54 -12.41 13.25
N GLU A 22 -28.84 -12.13 13.24
CA GLU A 22 -29.37 -10.76 13.21
C GLU A 22 -28.98 -9.91 14.43
N THR A 23 -28.56 -10.54 15.53
CA THR A 23 -28.25 -9.88 16.80
C THR A 23 -26.76 -9.61 17.00
N GLU A 24 -25.89 -10.55 16.61
CA GLU A 24 -24.44 -10.43 16.76
C GLU A 24 -23.75 -9.84 15.51
N GLY A 25 -24.36 -10.01 14.33
CA GLY A 25 -23.77 -9.64 13.04
C GLY A 25 -22.61 -10.57 12.63
N GLY A 26 -22.19 -10.50 11.37
CA GLY A 26 -21.09 -11.34 10.88
C GLY A 26 -19.69 -10.81 11.19
N CYS A 27 -18.71 -11.72 11.24
CA CYS A 27 -17.32 -11.41 11.55
C CYS A 27 -16.45 -11.45 10.28
N MET A 28 -15.50 -10.52 10.17
CA MET A 28 -14.57 -10.45 9.04
C MET A 28 -13.13 -10.78 9.48
N HIS A 29 -12.57 -11.82 8.88
CA HIS A 29 -11.25 -12.35 9.24
C HIS A 29 -10.23 -12.15 8.13
N ARG A 30 -9.05 -11.66 8.50
CA ARG A 30 -7.90 -11.58 7.56
C ARG A 30 -6.96 -12.76 7.77
N LYS A 31 -6.87 -13.64 6.77
CA LYS A 31 -5.95 -14.79 6.76
C LYS A 31 -4.70 -14.51 5.94
N SER A 32 -3.56 -14.39 6.62
CA SER A 32 -2.25 -14.26 5.97
C SER A 32 -1.92 -15.50 5.14
N GLY A 33 -1.38 -15.32 3.93
CA GLY A 33 -1.10 -16.41 3.00
C GLY A 33 -2.35 -17.02 2.36
N GLY A 34 -3.55 -16.53 2.69
CA GLY A 34 -4.80 -17.01 2.13
C GLY A 34 -4.90 -16.74 0.63
N MET A 35 -5.30 -17.77 -0.12
CA MET A 35 -5.55 -17.72 -1.56
C MET A 35 -6.87 -18.43 -1.84
N PHE A 36 -7.59 -17.96 -2.86
CA PHE A 36 -8.77 -18.63 -3.39
C PHE A 36 -8.35 -19.56 -4.55
N HIS A 37 -9.21 -19.73 -5.55
CA HIS A 37 -8.92 -20.52 -6.73
C HIS A 37 -7.91 -19.84 -7.66
N ALA A 38 -7.30 -20.65 -8.53
CA ALA A 38 -6.43 -20.18 -9.59
C ALA A 38 -7.20 -19.29 -10.57
N LEU A 39 -6.56 -18.26 -11.10
CA LEU A 39 -7.16 -17.36 -12.07
C LEU A 39 -7.41 -18.13 -13.39
N PRO A 40 -8.63 -18.09 -13.96
CA PRO A 40 -8.91 -18.76 -15.23
C PRO A 40 -7.94 -18.34 -16.34
N GLY A 41 -7.32 -19.32 -17.01
CA GLY A 41 -6.29 -19.10 -18.04
C GLY A 41 -4.89 -18.79 -17.52
N TYR A 42 -4.70 -18.62 -16.21
CA TYR A 42 -3.40 -18.32 -15.58
C TYR A 42 -3.20 -19.16 -14.31
N PRO A 43 -2.94 -20.47 -14.43
CA PRO A 43 -2.84 -21.41 -13.30
C PRO A 43 -1.73 -21.06 -12.28
N GLN A 44 -0.74 -20.30 -12.72
CA GLN A 44 0.37 -19.81 -11.89
C GLN A 44 0.02 -18.55 -11.07
N CYS A 45 -1.23 -18.10 -11.14
CA CYS A 45 -1.77 -16.98 -10.39
C CYS A 45 -3.03 -17.40 -9.64
N SER A 46 -3.20 -16.93 -8.41
CA SER A 46 -4.38 -17.21 -7.59
C SER A 46 -5.10 -15.91 -7.22
N LEU A 47 -6.43 -15.96 -7.17
CA LEU A 47 -7.22 -14.86 -6.64
C LEU A 47 -6.98 -14.71 -5.14
N VAL A 48 -6.92 -13.46 -4.68
CA VAL A 48 -6.66 -13.09 -3.28
C VAL A 48 -7.46 -11.84 -2.94
N SER A 49 -7.56 -11.47 -1.66
CA SER A 49 -8.20 -10.20 -1.28
C SER A 49 -7.21 -9.03 -1.31
N GLY A 50 -5.92 -9.28 -1.05
CA GLY A 50 -4.89 -8.25 -1.15
C GLY A 50 -3.46 -8.77 -1.16
N VAL A 51 -2.51 -7.87 -1.42
CA VAL A 51 -1.07 -8.14 -1.47
C VAL A 51 -0.30 -7.02 -0.77
N VAL A 52 0.73 -7.34 0.02
CA VAL A 52 1.29 -6.38 1.00
C VAL A 52 2.46 -5.51 0.48
N ASN A 53 3.25 -6.00 -0.47
CA ASN A 53 4.53 -5.35 -0.82
C ASN A 53 4.46 -4.49 -2.09
N PHE A 54 4.30 -5.15 -3.23
CA PHE A 54 4.34 -4.50 -4.52
C PHE A 54 3.26 -5.10 -5.39
N PHE A 55 2.59 -4.23 -6.14
CA PHE A 55 1.57 -4.64 -7.08
C PHE A 55 1.59 -3.73 -8.30
N LEU A 56 1.14 -4.30 -9.42
CA LEU A 56 0.78 -3.56 -10.61
C LEU A 56 -0.74 -3.45 -10.68
N ALA A 57 -1.23 -2.28 -11.07
CA ALA A 57 -2.65 -2.01 -11.19
C ALA A 57 -2.93 -1.21 -12.45
N ARG A 58 -4.13 -1.40 -13.01
CA ARG A 58 -4.68 -0.37 -13.91
C ARG A 58 -4.94 0.90 -13.10
N THR A 59 -4.50 2.02 -13.64
CA THR A 59 -4.60 3.33 -12.97
C THR A 59 -6.04 3.69 -12.62
N ASP A 60 -6.98 3.47 -13.54
CA ASP A 60 -8.39 3.79 -13.33
C ASP A 60 -9.02 2.93 -12.22
N ALA A 61 -8.68 1.66 -12.14
CA ALA A 61 -9.14 0.77 -11.07
C ALA A 61 -8.58 1.20 -9.71
N ALA A 62 -7.30 1.53 -9.63
CA ALA A 62 -6.67 2.00 -8.39
C ALA A 62 -7.24 3.35 -7.92
N GLN A 63 -7.50 4.26 -8.85
CA GLN A 63 -8.06 5.58 -8.56
C GLN A 63 -9.51 5.54 -8.05
N ARG A 64 -10.31 4.54 -8.46
CA ARG A 64 -11.69 4.38 -7.96
C ARG A 64 -11.75 4.07 -6.47
N VAL A 65 -10.76 3.35 -5.95
CA VAL A 65 -10.62 3.11 -4.51
C VAL A 65 -10.03 4.34 -3.83
N GLY A 66 -9.00 4.93 -4.45
CA GLY A 66 -8.28 6.07 -3.87
C GLY A 66 -7.31 5.62 -2.78
N PHE A 67 -6.37 6.50 -2.44
CA PHE A 67 -5.42 6.28 -1.34
C PHE A 67 -5.65 7.35 -0.29
N ASP A 68 -5.80 6.96 0.98
CA ASP A 68 -5.84 7.93 2.07
C ASP A 68 -4.45 8.58 2.25
N PRO A 69 -4.31 9.90 2.01
CA PRO A 69 -3.03 10.60 2.15
C PRO A 69 -2.52 10.67 3.61
N GLN A 70 -3.38 10.43 4.61
CA GLN A 70 -3.02 10.42 6.03
C GLN A 70 -2.42 9.08 6.46
N LEU A 71 -2.82 7.96 5.83
CA LEU A 71 -2.44 6.60 6.24
C LEU A 71 -1.23 6.07 5.47
N LYS A 72 -0.11 6.79 5.56
CA LYS A 72 1.14 6.57 4.79
C LYS A 72 1.83 5.21 4.98
N ARG A 73 1.33 4.32 5.86
CA ARG A 73 1.83 2.93 6.06
C ARG A 73 0.77 1.91 6.48
N ILE A 74 -0.34 2.35 7.06
CA ILE A 74 -1.43 1.48 7.54
C ILE A 74 -2.43 1.21 6.41
N GLY A 75 -2.53 2.13 5.44
CA GLY A 75 -3.54 2.08 4.39
C GLY A 75 -3.40 0.94 3.37
N HIS A 76 -2.36 0.09 3.45
CA HIS A 76 -2.24 -1.03 2.51
C HIS A 76 -3.39 -2.02 2.65
N SER A 77 -3.69 -2.48 3.87
CA SER A 77 -4.82 -3.41 4.06
C SER A 77 -6.16 -2.71 3.82
N GLU A 78 -6.29 -1.47 4.30
CA GLU A 78 -7.48 -0.64 4.10
C GLU A 78 -7.80 -0.43 2.62
N PHE A 79 -6.82 -0.07 1.79
CA PHE A 79 -7.00 0.06 0.35
C PHE A 79 -7.62 -1.19 -0.28
N PHE A 80 -7.17 -2.39 0.13
CA PHE A 80 -7.76 -3.64 -0.36
C PHE A 80 -9.12 -3.95 0.28
N MET A 81 -9.37 -3.51 1.51
CA MET A 81 -10.69 -3.61 2.18
C MET A 81 -11.72 -2.72 1.48
N ASP A 82 -11.39 -1.45 1.24
CA ASP A 82 -12.24 -0.47 0.53
C ASP A 82 -12.48 -0.88 -0.93
N GLY A 83 -11.53 -1.61 -1.52
CA GLY A 83 -11.63 -2.18 -2.85
C GLY A 83 -12.38 -3.52 -2.92
N LEU A 84 -12.84 -4.11 -1.82
CA LEU A 84 -13.54 -5.40 -1.85
C LEU A 84 -14.76 -5.35 -2.77
N GLY A 85 -14.92 -6.38 -3.61
CA GLY A 85 -15.99 -6.45 -4.61
C GLY A 85 -15.80 -5.56 -5.84
N SER A 86 -14.96 -4.52 -5.76
CA SER A 86 -14.68 -3.59 -6.88
C SER A 86 -13.33 -3.85 -7.56
N LEU A 87 -12.36 -4.38 -6.81
CA LEU A 87 -11.03 -4.74 -7.29
C LEU A 87 -10.90 -6.26 -7.41
N MET A 88 -10.57 -6.73 -8.61
CA MET A 88 -10.03 -8.08 -8.79
C MET A 88 -8.54 -8.07 -8.48
N VAL A 89 -8.11 -8.85 -7.49
CA VAL A 89 -6.72 -8.95 -7.05
C VAL A 89 -6.23 -10.40 -7.24
N ALA A 90 -5.05 -10.54 -7.83
CA ALA A 90 -4.38 -11.84 -7.93
C ALA A 90 -2.90 -11.74 -7.54
N THR A 91 -2.34 -12.86 -7.11
CA THR A 91 -0.92 -13.02 -6.84
C THR A 91 -0.34 -14.09 -7.76
N CYS A 92 0.82 -13.82 -8.37
CA CYS A 92 1.41 -14.71 -9.38
C CYS A 92 2.78 -15.23 -8.92
N GLY A 93 2.93 -16.54 -8.80
CA GLY A 93 4.13 -17.18 -8.25
C GLY A 93 5.36 -17.15 -9.16
N HIS A 94 5.21 -16.76 -10.42
CA HIS A 94 6.28 -16.69 -11.42
C HIS A 94 6.74 -15.25 -11.68
N VAL A 95 6.04 -14.25 -11.13
CA VAL A 95 6.41 -12.84 -11.21
C VAL A 95 7.25 -12.50 -9.99
N SER A 96 8.45 -11.96 -10.20
CA SER A 96 9.37 -11.60 -9.12
C SER A 96 9.77 -10.14 -9.21
N ILE A 97 9.74 -9.47 -8.07
CA ILE A 97 10.08 -8.06 -7.87
C ILE A 97 11.28 -8.04 -6.94
N GLY A 98 12.43 -7.65 -7.48
CA GLY A 98 13.68 -7.57 -6.72
C GLY A 98 13.97 -6.14 -6.26
N HIS A 99 14.77 -6.02 -5.20
CA HIS A 99 15.46 -4.77 -4.92
C HIS A 99 16.63 -4.61 -5.89
N GLN A 100 16.76 -3.44 -6.53
CA GLN A 100 18.01 -3.10 -7.18
C GLN A 100 19.08 -3.02 -6.08
N LYS A 101 20.13 -3.83 -6.18
CA LYS A 101 21.32 -3.67 -5.33
C LYS A 101 21.86 -2.27 -5.61
N GLY A 102 21.64 -1.34 -4.70
CA GLY A 102 22.31 -0.05 -4.79
C GLY A 102 23.80 -0.33 -4.89
N ARG A 103 24.50 0.26 -5.87
CA ARG A 103 25.94 0.46 -5.70
C ARG A 103 26.07 1.10 -4.32
N ALA A 104 26.85 0.49 -3.43
CA ALA A 104 27.22 1.12 -2.17
C ALA A 104 28.04 2.36 -2.52
N ASN A 105 27.37 3.44 -2.91
CA ASN A 105 27.96 4.75 -2.91
C ASN A 105 28.04 5.10 -1.43
N ASN A 106 29.22 4.90 -0.84
CA ASN A 106 29.59 5.28 0.53
C ASN A 106 29.38 6.79 0.85
N ASN A 107 28.68 7.54 -0.01
CA ASN A 107 28.44 8.97 0.11
C ASN A 107 27.08 9.33 0.73
N TYR A 108 26.23 8.35 1.08
CA TYR A 108 24.96 8.61 1.81
C TYR A 108 25.14 8.93 3.31
N GLY A 109 26.35 9.26 3.75
CA GLY A 109 26.66 9.70 5.12
C GLY A 109 26.64 11.23 5.32
N ARG A 110 26.42 12.04 4.28
CA ARG A 110 26.44 13.51 4.42
C ARG A 110 25.05 14.09 4.15
N ARG A 111 24.15 14.05 5.15
CA ARG A 111 23.04 15.01 5.18
C ARG A 111 23.67 16.40 5.27
N PRO A 112 23.37 17.34 4.35
CA PRO A 112 23.60 18.74 4.63
C PRO A 112 22.79 19.09 5.88
N GLU A 113 23.44 19.66 6.88
CA GLU A 113 22.77 20.27 8.02
C GLU A 113 21.83 21.35 7.48
N HIS A 114 20.51 21.09 7.50
CA HIS A 114 19.52 22.13 7.27
C HIS A 114 19.59 23.09 8.46
N LYS A 115 20.34 24.19 8.31
CA LYS A 115 20.16 25.36 9.17
C LYS A 115 18.74 25.85 8.94
N GLY A 116 17.89 25.67 9.95
CA GLY A 116 16.54 26.24 9.95
C GLY A 116 16.58 27.75 9.71
N PRO A 117 15.52 28.34 9.14
CA PRO A 117 15.48 29.78 8.91
C PRO A 117 15.67 30.52 10.23
N GLN A 118 16.66 31.42 10.25
CA GLN A 118 16.86 32.37 11.33
C GLN A 118 15.56 33.18 11.47
N ALA A 119 14.95 33.13 12.65
CA ALA A 119 13.81 33.97 12.97
C ALA A 119 14.22 35.44 12.83
N ALA A 120 13.76 36.08 11.76
CA ALA A 120 13.85 37.52 11.60
C ALA A 120 12.86 38.17 12.57
N GLY A 121 13.32 38.42 13.79
CA GLY A 121 12.61 39.20 14.80
C GLY A 121 13.22 40.59 14.94
N SER A 122 12.90 41.50 14.01
CA SER A 122 13.10 42.94 14.20
C SER A 122 11.73 43.58 14.40
N LEU A 123 11.43 43.91 15.65
CA LEU A 123 10.36 44.85 16.01
C LEU A 123 10.74 46.24 15.47
N GLN A 124 10.06 46.77 14.45
CA GLN A 124 9.90 48.23 14.27
C GLN A 124 8.52 48.60 13.68
N ARG A 125 7.65 49.01 14.61
CA ARG A 125 6.76 50.19 14.62
C ARG A 125 6.24 50.74 13.28
N TRP A 126 4.93 50.55 13.07
CA TRP A 126 4.10 51.31 12.12
C TRP A 126 4.19 52.82 12.41
N THR A 127 4.54 53.61 11.40
CA THR A 127 4.25 55.05 11.38
C THR A 127 3.29 55.32 10.22
N THR A 128 2.21 56.01 10.55
CA THR A 128 1.15 56.47 9.65
C THR A 128 1.66 57.54 8.68
N GLY A 129 1.08 57.56 7.49
CA GLY A 129 1.56 58.35 6.34
C GLY A 129 1.43 59.87 6.42
N GLY A 130 1.83 60.47 5.30
CA GLY A 130 1.75 61.88 4.94
C GLY A 130 2.42 62.07 3.58
#